data_AF-A0A0G4FYY0-F1
#
_entry.id   AF-A0A0G4FYY0-F1
#
_cell.length_a   1.000
_cell.length_b   1.000
_cell.length_c   1.000
_cell.angle_alpha   90.00
_cell.angle_beta   90.00
_cell.angle_gamma   90.00
#
_symmetry.space_group_name_H-M   'P 1'
#
loop_
_entity.id
_entity.type
_entity.pdbx_description
1 polymer ?
#
loop_
_entity_poly.entity_id
_entity_poly.type
_entity_poly.pdbx_seq_one_letter_code
_entity_poly.pdbx_strand_id
1 'polypeptide(L)'
;MIESATLEFCRALGRLNGVALLEGHSKTFALVTPDDDEANPVAEKTTETTSTNKKVEVDAKRRRVDAPVESSGAAQPDLPDLPTDVMGGTLLPLISSHRDDPATLTPQHTIALCRTSEAVSSTVEAALVADIDSIIRRNGLSGVIGFTPLRQSTSVRRPFRLIRLHYLMVTGGDWRGNMPLLRLAKSCLPLGRVQQLPVELTGDDLQHVGSKAVIDSRPEAIRQYALFSHRLGDNMRLRREMMGEYVVTVHTDQTVPAEYRNRFDAADPPCRRGGYDYSSFRGLIVDRMTGNPSSPVSSNRFHNGHPPSAECGRIDALTAQPPPVWDRRTIDYSTIGTLYRLVVLHGDEEGDDFVASIRMIKWYDGFASISLRTTELPRGGEGPAAFPRAVAKARNKMDGPSLELLPAIWAI
;
A
#
# COMPACT_ATOMS: atom_id res chain seq x y z
N MET A 1 -34.98 11.86 -26.99
CA MET A 1 -34.64 11.83 -25.53
C MET A 1 -33.43 10.95 -25.23
N ILE A 2 -33.29 9.78 -25.88
CA ILE A 2 -32.14 8.88 -25.71
C ILE A 2 -30.83 9.49 -26.26
N GLU A 3 -30.85 10.14 -27.42
CA GLU A 3 -29.65 10.78 -28.01
C GLU A 3 -29.08 11.93 -27.17
N SER A 4 -29.92 12.63 -26.41
CA SER A 4 -29.49 13.72 -25.52
C SER A 4 -28.74 13.19 -24.31
N ALA A 5 -29.13 12.02 -23.79
CA ALA A 5 -28.46 11.37 -22.67
C ALA A 5 -27.11 10.77 -23.11
N THR A 6 -27.01 10.26 -24.34
CA THR A 6 -25.73 9.76 -24.90
C THR A 6 -24.74 10.90 -25.11
N LEU A 7 -25.21 12.08 -25.57
CA LEU A 7 -24.35 13.23 -25.80
C LEU A 7 -23.84 13.86 -24.49
N GLU A 8 -24.68 13.95 -23.45
CA GLU A 8 -24.25 14.40 -22.11
C GLU A 8 -23.29 13.42 -21.44
N PHE A 9 -23.48 12.11 -21.63
CA PHE A 9 -22.58 11.08 -21.11
C PHE A 9 -21.19 11.14 -21.76
N CYS A 10 -21.12 11.30 -23.08
CA CYS A 10 -19.86 11.50 -23.80
C CYS A 10 -19.16 12.81 -23.39
N ARG A 11 -19.93 13.87 -23.13
CA ARG A 11 -19.41 15.17 -22.67
C ARG A 11 -18.93 15.12 -21.21
N ALA A 12 -19.51 14.26 -20.37
CA ALA A 12 -19.07 13.99 -19.00
C ALA A 12 -17.79 13.13 -18.95
N LEU A 13 -17.64 12.17 -19.86
CA LEU A 13 -16.41 11.37 -20.02
C LEU A 13 -15.23 12.23 -20.50
N GLY A 14 -15.48 13.20 -21.39
CA GLY A 14 -14.45 14.14 -21.87
C GLY A 14 -13.91 15.11 -20.82
N ARG A 15 -14.56 15.25 -19.64
CA ARG A 15 -14.10 16.12 -18.54
C ARG A 15 -13.31 15.38 -17.45
N LEU A 16 -13.20 14.06 -17.52
CA LEU A 16 -12.39 13.24 -16.60
C LEU A 16 -10.95 13.15 -17.13
N ASN A 17 -10.15 14.18 -16.86
CA ASN A 17 -8.69 14.23 -17.13
C ASN A 17 -7.86 13.25 -16.26
N GLY A 18 -8.23 11.97 -16.25
CA GLY A 18 -7.60 10.93 -15.43
C GLY A 18 -7.61 9.55 -16.07
N VAL A 19 -7.79 9.46 -17.40
CA VAL A 19 -7.82 8.17 -18.12
C VAL A 19 -6.68 8.08 -19.13
N ALA A 20 -5.44 8.08 -18.63
CA ALA A 20 -4.26 7.65 -19.39
C ALA A 20 -4.20 6.12 -19.57
N LEU A 21 -5.35 5.44 -19.58
CA LEU A 21 -5.48 3.98 -19.74
C LEU A 21 -6.36 3.61 -20.94
N LEU A 22 -6.72 4.57 -21.80
CA LEU A 22 -7.55 4.34 -23.00
C LEU A 22 -6.99 4.96 -24.30
N GLU A 23 -5.81 5.59 -24.31
CA GLU A 23 -5.31 6.33 -25.49
C GLU A 23 -4.59 5.46 -26.54
N GLY A 24 -4.93 4.16 -26.62
CA GLY A 24 -4.22 3.20 -27.48
C GLY A 24 -4.96 2.69 -28.72
N HIS A 25 -6.30 2.71 -28.78
CA HIS A 25 -7.01 1.88 -29.78
C HIS A 25 -8.36 2.45 -30.27
N SER A 26 -8.44 3.75 -30.56
CA SER A 26 -9.65 4.35 -31.17
C SER A 26 -9.73 4.21 -32.69
N LYS A 27 -8.82 3.49 -33.37
CA LYS A 27 -8.72 3.48 -34.84
C LYS A 27 -9.26 2.26 -35.58
N THR A 28 -9.97 1.32 -34.95
CA THR A 28 -10.34 0.06 -35.65
C THR A 28 -11.82 -0.34 -35.64
N PHE A 29 -12.74 0.54 -35.30
CA PHE A 29 -14.17 0.22 -35.43
C PHE A 29 -14.85 1.20 -36.38
N ALA A 30 -14.84 0.85 -37.67
CA ALA A 30 -15.83 1.34 -38.60
C ALA A 30 -17.15 0.63 -38.30
N LEU A 31 -18.17 1.39 -37.94
CA LEU A 31 -19.53 0.91 -37.76
C LEU A 31 -20.07 0.53 -39.15
N VAL A 32 -20.32 -0.75 -39.39
CA VAL A 32 -21.07 -1.20 -40.58
C VAL A 32 -22.55 -1.13 -40.22
N THR A 33 -23.29 -0.23 -40.85
CA THR A 33 -24.75 -0.21 -40.85
C THR A 33 -25.29 -1.01 -42.05
N PRO A 34 -26.41 -1.72 -41.89
CA PRO A 34 -26.99 -2.56 -42.95
C PRO A 34 -27.82 -1.75 -43.95
N ASP A 35 -27.83 -2.25 -45.18
CA ASP A 35 -28.71 -1.98 -46.35
C ASP A 35 -28.41 -0.66 -47.10
N ASP A 36 -28.32 -0.57 -48.44
CA ASP A 36 -29.08 -1.16 -49.57
C ASP A 36 -28.22 -1.33 -50.86
N ASP A 37 -28.55 -2.30 -51.74
CA ASP A 37 -28.79 -2.13 -53.21
C ASP A 37 -28.72 -3.43 -54.07
N GLU A 38 -29.90 -3.80 -54.59
CA GLU A 38 -30.29 -4.33 -55.94
C GLU A 38 -29.56 -5.51 -56.64
N ALA A 39 -30.31 -6.58 -56.98
CA ALA A 39 -30.96 -6.75 -58.31
C ALA A 39 -31.40 -8.22 -58.67
N ASN A 40 -32.73 -8.40 -58.80
CA ASN A 40 -33.46 -9.12 -59.87
C ASN A 40 -33.60 -10.69 -59.90
N PRO A 41 -34.57 -11.27 -60.66
CA PRO A 41 -35.91 -11.67 -60.18
C PRO A 41 -36.23 -13.17 -60.39
N VAL A 42 -37.42 -13.65 -59.96
CA VAL A 42 -38.34 -14.61 -60.67
C VAL A 42 -39.42 -15.22 -59.74
N ALA A 43 -40.66 -15.21 -60.28
CA ALA A 43 -41.83 -16.09 -60.08
C ALA A 43 -42.75 -16.02 -58.82
N GLU A 44 -43.97 -15.52 -59.08
CA GLU A 44 -45.30 -16.09 -58.76
C GLU A 44 -45.51 -16.86 -57.44
N LYS A 45 -46.40 -16.34 -56.56
CA LYS A 45 -47.75 -16.91 -56.40
C LYS A 45 -48.69 -16.04 -55.55
N THR A 46 -49.89 -15.88 -56.06
CA THR A 46 -51.11 -15.25 -55.54
C THR A 46 -51.62 -15.88 -54.25
N THR A 47 -52.13 -15.10 -53.28
CA THR A 47 -53.49 -15.30 -52.69
C THR A 47 -53.94 -14.10 -51.83
N GLU A 48 -55.20 -13.72 -52.02
CA GLU A 48 -56.04 -12.81 -51.23
C GLU A 48 -56.11 -13.25 -49.74
N THR A 49 -56.54 -12.48 -48.73
CA THR A 49 -57.90 -11.94 -48.57
C THR A 49 -58.03 -11.15 -47.23
N THR A 50 -58.91 -10.14 -47.25
CA THR A 50 -59.80 -9.63 -46.17
C THR A 50 -59.30 -8.83 -44.94
N SER A 51 -59.67 -7.56 -45.00
CA SER A 51 -60.13 -6.66 -43.92
C SER A 51 -61.02 -7.32 -42.85
N THR A 52 -60.89 -6.92 -41.58
CA THR A 52 -62.07 -6.47 -40.80
C THR A 52 -61.71 -5.58 -39.61
N ASN A 53 -62.39 -4.44 -39.55
CA ASN A 53 -62.57 -3.56 -38.41
C ASN A 53 -63.11 -4.28 -37.16
N LYS A 54 -62.77 -3.79 -35.97
CA LYS A 54 -63.79 -3.51 -34.93
C LYS A 54 -63.30 -2.56 -33.83
N LYS A 55 -63.93 -1.40 -33.84
CA LYS A 55 -64.06 -0.40 -32.78
C LYS A 55 -65.03 -0.95 -31.73
N VAL A 56 -64.67 -0.92 -30.44
CA VAL A 56 -65.65 -0.98 -29.34
C VAL A 56 -65.25 0.04 -28.28
N GLU A 57 -66.13 1.02 -28.15
CA GLU A 57 -66.24 2.04 -27.13
C GLU A 57 -67.32 1.56 -26.17
N VAL A 58 -67.02 1.40 -24.87
CA VAL A 58 -68.06 1.39 -23.83
C VAL A 58 -67.56 2.10 -22.59
N ASP A 59 -68.37 3.07 -22.22
CA ASP A 59 -68.28 3.99 -21.12
C ASP A 59 -68.78 3.37 -19.80
N ALA A 60 -68.49 4.09 -18.71
CA ALA A 60 -69.22 4.14 -17.44
C ALA A 60 -68.70 3.39 -16.18
N LYS A 61 -68.60 4.25 -15.15
CA LYS A 61 -68.97 4.11 -13.73
C LYS A 61 -67.90 3.78 -12.68
N ARG A 62 -67.48 4.88 -12.05
CA ARG A 62 -67.08 5.03 -10.64
C ARG A 62 -67.77 4.04 -9.69
N ARG A 63 -66.97 3.37 -8.86
CA ARG A 63 -67.28 3.15 -7.44
C ARG A 63 -66.00 3.24 -6.62
N ARG A 64 -66.08 4.07 -5.58
CA ARG A 64 -65.07 4.37 -4.57
C ARG A 64 -65.34 3.42 -3.40
N VAL A 65 -64.36 2.63 -2.99
CA VAL A 65 -64.38 1.87 -1.73
C VAL A 65 -62.99 1.95 -1.13
N ASP A 66 -62.91 2.56 0.05
CA ASP A 66 -61.75 2.61 0.92
C ASP A 66 -61.55 1.25 1.62
N ALA A 67 -60.35 0.68 1.56
CA ALA A 67 -59.88 -0.43 2.41
C ALA A 67 -58.33 -0.53 2.33
N PRO A 68 -57.66 -1.10 3.35
CA PRO A 68 -56.31 -0.70 3.77
C PRO A 68 -55.17 -1.35 2.97
N VAL A 69 -54.04 -0.63 2.95
CA VAL A 69 -52.76 -1.04 2.35
C VAL A 69 -52.15 -2.18 3.15
N GLU A 70 -52.30 -3.41 2.63
CA GLU A 70 -51.41 -4.52 2.95
C GLU A 70 -50.18 -4.46 2.04
N SER A 71 -49.02 -4.33 2.68
CA SER A 71 -47.70 -4.36 2.05
C SER A 71 -47.42 -5.78 1.53
N SER A 72 -47.79 -6.03 0.27
CA SER A 72 -47.34 -7.19 -0.50
C SER A 72 -45.81 -7.12 -0.68
N GLY A 73 -45.08 -7.88 0.13
CA GLY A 73 -43.69 -8.22 -0.12
C GLY A 73 -43.59 -9.00 -1.43
N ALA A 74 -43.20 -8.30 -2.51
CA ALA A 74 -42.77 -8.93 -3.73
C ALA A 74 -41.45 -9.65 -3.42
N ALA A 75 -41.51 -10.98 -3.32
CA ALA A 75 -40.34 -11.83 -3.31
C ALA A 75 -39.51 -11.50 -4.55
N GLN A 76 -38.26 -11.06 -4.35
CA GLN A 76 -37.31 -11.00 -5.46
C GLN A 76 -37.13 -12.41 -6.01
N PRO A 77 -37.05 -12.59 -7.33
CA PRO A 77 -36.78 -13.89 -7.90
C PRO A 77 -35.42 -14.36 -7.37
N ASP A 78 -35.42 -15.51 -6.68
CA ASP A 78 -34.20 -16.24 -6.30
C ASP A 78 -33.43 -16.54 -7.58
N LEU A 79 -32.45 -15.70 -7.89
CA LEU A 79 -31.42 -16.01 -8.87
C LEU A 79 -30.63 -17.19 -8.31
N PRO A 80 -30.38 -18.24 -9.10
CA PRO A 80 -29.57 -19.37 -8.65
C PRO A 80 -28.20 -18.84 -8.24
N ASP A 81 -27.75 -19.22 -7.04
CA ASP A 81 -26.40 -18.96 -6.58
C ASP A 81 -25.41 -19.37 -7.67
N LEU A 82 -24.54 -18.45 -8.09
CA LEU A 82 -23.48 -18.77 -9.02
C LEU A 82 -22.61 -19.87 -8.37
N PRO A 83 -22.36 -21.00 -9.06
CA PRO A 83 -21.55 -22.08 -8.50
C PRO A 83 -20.18 -21.52 -8.07
N THR A 84 -19.75 -21.90 -6.85
CA THR A 84 -18.49 -21.42 -6.24
C THR A 84 -17.28 -21.76 -7.14
N ASP A 85 -17.41 -22.81 -7.92
CA ASP A 85 -16.54 -23.34 -8.96
C ASP A 85 -16.48 -22.46 -10.23
N VAL A 86 -17.56 -21.75 -10.60
CA VAL A 86 -17.53 -20.75 -11.69
C VAL A 86 -16.85 -19.46 -11.22
N MET A 87 -17.18 -19.03 -9.99
CA MET A 87 -16.49 -17.91 -9.33
C MET A 87 -15.00 -18.21 -9.12
N GLY A 88 -14.65 -19.41 -8.68
CA GLY A 88 -13.29 -19.87 -8.38
C GLY A 88 -12.44 -20.27 -9.59
N GLY A 89 -13.07 -20.83 -10.63
CA GLY A 89 -12.38 -21.36 -11.81
C GLY A 89 -12.42 -20.46 -13.04
N THR A 90 -13.30 -19.44 -13.06
CA THR A 90 -13.47 -18.56 -14.23
C THR A 90 -13.23 -17.10 -13.85
N LEU A 91 -13.93 -16.57 -12.83
CA LEU A 91 -13.86 -15.15 -12.44
C LEU A 91 -12.70 -14.82 -11.49
N LEU A 92 -12.30 -15.74 -10.62
CA LEU A 92 -11.13 -15.57 -9.77
C LEU A 92 -9.84 -15.67 -10.57
N PRO A 93 -9.62 -16.60 -11.52
CA PRO A 93 -8.43 -16.56 -12.39
C PRO A 93 -8.35 -15.30 -13.27
N LEU A 94 -9.50 -14.67 -13.55
CA LEU A 94 -9.60 -13.35 -14.18
C LEU A 94 -9.14 -12.17 -13.27
N ILE A 95 -9.01 -12.39 -11.95
CA ILE A 95 -8.71 -11.38 -10.92
C ILE A 95 -7.43 -11.73 -10.13
N SER A 96 -7.33 -12.95 -9.61
CA SER A 96 -6.16 -13.61 -9.04
C SER A 96 -5.43 -14.40 -10.15
N SER A 97 -4.48 -13.73 -10.78
CA SER A 97 -3.57 -14.31 -11.77
C SER A 97 -2.80 -15.49 -11.17
N HIS A 98 -3.24 -16.71 -11.47
CA HIS A 98 -2.35 -17.87 -11.44
C HIS A 98 -1.56 -17.86 -12.76
N ARG A 99 -0.24 -17.65 -12.65
CA ARG A 99 0.77 -17.77 -13.72
C ARG A 99 0.45 -19.01 -14.57
N ASP A 100 0.26 -18.89 -15.88
CA ASP A 100 1.36 -19.16 -16.84
C ASP A 100 1.19 -18.55 -18.25
N ASP A 101 0.26 -17.63 -18.50
CA ASP A 101 0.12 -17.00 -19.82
C ASP A 101 -0.09 -15.47 -19.77
N PRO A 102 0.90 -14.65 -20.16
CA PRO A 102 0.80 -13.19 -20.15
C PRO A 102 -0.08 -12.59 -21.28
N ALA A 103 -0.63 -13.40 -22.19
CA ALA A 103 -1.29 -12.89 -23.39
C ALA A 103 -2.82 -12.69 -23.32
N THR A 104 -3.54 -13.23 -22.33
CA THR A 104 -4.98 -13.47 -22.55
C THR A 104 -5.99 -12.54 -21.90
N LEU A 105 -5.69 -11.70 -20.90
CA LEU A 105 -6.75 -10.94 -20.22
C LEU A 105 -6.38 -9.50 -19.83
N THR A 106 -7.09 -8.54 -20.44
CA THR A 106 -6.95 -7.11 -20.16
C THR A 106 -7.96 -6.67 -19.07
N PRO A 107 -7.64 -5.64 -18.26
CA PRO A 107 -8.54 -5.08 -17.24
C PRO A 107 -9.92 -4.62 -17.73
N GLN A 108 -10.15 -4.55 -19.05
CA GLN A 108 -11.39 -4.05 -19.65
C GLN A 108 -12.56 -5.03 -19.45
N HIS A 109 -12.32 -6.35 -19.41
CA HIS A 109 -13.38 -7.34 -19.28
C HIS A 109 -14.01 -7.37 -17.88
N THR A 110 -13.22 -7.15 -16.82
CA THR A 110 -13.72 -7.08 -15.44
C THR A 110 -14.63 -5.85 -15.23
N ILE A 111 -14.33 -4.74 -15.91
CA ILE A 111 -15.10 -3.49 -15.83
C ILE A 111 -16.45 -3.60 -16.52
N ALA A 112 -16.53 -4.35 -17.63
CA ALA A 112 -17.79 -4.59 -18.34
C ALA A 112 -18.74 -5.47 -17.50
N LEU A 113 -18.22 -6.53 -16.87
CA LEU A 113 -19.00 -7.45 -16.03
C LEU A 113 -19.62 -6.77 -14.80
N CYS A 114 -18.90 -5.87 -14.12
CA CYS A 114 -19.44 -5.13 -12.98
C CYS A 114 -20.55 -4.14 -13.37
N ARG A 115 -20.70 -3.81 -14.65
CA ARG A 115 -21.72 -2.85 -15.13
C ARG A 115 -23.02 -3.51 -15.59
N THR A 116 -23.01 -4.80 -15.87
CA THR A 116 -24.16 -5.49 -16.52
C THR A 116 -25.12 -6.15 -15.53
N SER A 117 -24.71 -6.38 -14.27
CA SER A 117 -25.59 -6.95 -13.24
C SER A 117 -25.13 -6.57 -11.82
N GLU A 118 -26.04 -6.01 -11.02
CA GLU A 118 -25.81 -5.68 -9.61
C GLU A 118 -25.46 -6.93 -8.79
N ALA A 119 -26.09 -8.07 -9.11
CA ALA A 119 -25.79 -9.34 -8.46
C ALA A 119 -24.33 -9.75 -8.72
N VAL A 120 -23.88 -9.70 -9.98
CA VAL A 120 -22.48 -10.02 -10.34
C VAL A 120 -21.50 -9.08 -9.65
N SER A 121 -21.79 -7.77 -9.62
CA SER A 121 -20.95 -6.80 -8.92
C SER A 121 -20.85 -7.15 -7.42
N SER A 122 -21.97 -7.47 -6.78
CA SER A 122 -22.02 -7.81 -5.36
C SER A 122 -21.24 -9.08 -5.03
N THR A 123 -21.35 -10.13 -5.86
CA THR A 123 -20.60 -11.38 -5.70
C THR A 123 -19.09 -11.15 -5.87
N VAL A 124 -18.67 -10.35 -6.86
CA VAL A 124 -17.26 -9.99 -7.06
C VAL A 124 -16.71 -9.20 -5.89
N GLU A 125 -17.47 -8.22 -5.37
CA GLU A 125 -17.05 -7.45 -4.20
C GLU A 125 -16.90 -8.33 -2.94
N ALA A 126 -17.84 -9.25 -2.71
CA ALA A 126 -17.76 -10.18 -1.58
C ALA A 126 -16.50 -11.08 -1.65
N ALA A 127 -16.20 -11.61 -2.84
CA ALA A 127 -14.99 -12.41 -3.08
C ALA A 127 -13.70 -11.59 -2.85
N LEU A 128 -13.64 -10.36 -3.37
CA LEU A 128 -12.50 -9.45 -3.16
C LEU A 128 -12.29 -9.12 -1.68
N VAL A 129 -13.37 -8.84 -0.95
CA VAL A 129 -13.30 -8.57 0.51
C VAL A 129 -12.73 -9.78 1.25
N ALA A 130 -13.23 -10.99 0.95
CA ALA A 130 -12.77 -12.22 1.57
C ALA A 130 -11.28 -12.49 1.30
N ASP A 131 -10.81 -12.24 0.07
CA ASP A 131 -9.40 -12.45 -0.27
C ASP A 131 -8.48 -11.38 0.33
N ILE A 132 -8.89 -10.10 0.35
CA ILE A 132 -8.15 -9.05 1.06
C ILE A 132 -8.04 -9.39 2.56
N ASP A 133 -9.11 -9.87 3.18
CA ASP A 133 -9.10 -10.34 4.57
C ASP A 133 -8.17 -11.54 4.80
N SER A 134 -8.11 -12.45 3.84
CA SER A 134 -7.16 -13.56 3.84
C SER A 134 -5.71 -13.07 3.80
N ILE A 135 -5.39 -12.14 2.90
CA ILE A 135 -4.04 -11.56 2.76
C ILE A 135 -3.64 -10.79 4.03
N ILE A 136 -4.54 -10.00 4.62
CA ILE A 136 -4.29 -9.27 5.87
C ILE A 136 -3.96 -10.26 7.00
N ARG A 137 -4.78 -11.30 7.20
CA ARG A 137 -4.55 -12.30 8.24
C ARG A 137 -3.26 -13.08 8.03
N ARG A 138 -3.02 -13.59 6.81
CA ARG A 138 -1.84 -14.42 6.47
C ARG A 138 -0.52 -13.67 6.66
N ASN A 139 -0.51 -12.37 6.41
CA ASN A 139 0.66 -11.51 6.58
C ASN A 139 0.77 -10.87 7.97
N GLY A 140 -0.11 -11.23 8.91
CA GLY A 140 -0.12 -10.68 10.27
C GLY A 140 -0.53 -9.21 10.36
N LEU A 141 -1.11 -8.64 9.30
CA LEU A 141 -1.48 -7.22 9.25
C LEU A 141 -2.74 -6.90 10.05
N SER A 142 -3.40 -7.90 10.63
CA SER A 142 -4.55 -7.72 11.53
C SER A 142 -4.19 -6.78 12.68
N GLY A 143 -5.01 -5.75 12.90
CA GLY A 143 -4.73 -4.70 13.90
C GLY A 143 -3.71 -3.65 13.47
N VAL A 144 -3.05 -3.82 12.31
CA VAL A 144 -2.08 -2.86 11.76
C VAL A 144 -2.62 -2.15 10.52
N ILE A 145 -3.28 -2.88 9.62
CA ILE A 145 -3.95 -2.33 8.43
C ILE A 145 -5.41 -2.77 8.45
N GLY A 146 -6.30 -1.80 8.21
CA GLY A 146 -7.73 -2.01 8.05
C GLY A 146 -8.19 -1.40 6.72
N PHE A 147 -9.38 -1.77 6.27
CA PHE A 147 -10.00 -1.16 5.08
C PHE A 147 -11.52 -1.03 5.26
N THR A 148 -11.96 -0.84 6.50
CA THR A 148 -13.38 -0.72 6.86
C THR A 148 -14.09 0.37 6.06
N PRO A 149 -13.50 1.57 5.84
CA PRO A 149 -14.13 2.61 5.01
C PRO A 149 -14.36 2.17 3.57
N LEU A 150 -13.45 1.38 2.99
CA LEU A 150 -13.62 0.82 1.64
C LEU A 150 -14.66 -0.29 1.62
N ARG A 151 -14.66 -1.15 2.65
CA ARG A 151 -15.60 -2.26 2.79
C ARG A 151 -17.04 -1.78 2.90
N GLN A 152 -17.30 -0.72 3.66
CA GLN A 152 -18.64 -0.20 3.93
C GLN A 152 -19.09 0.88 2.95
N SER A 153 -18.28 1.23 1.96
CA SER A 153 -18.59 2.32 1.03
C SER A 153 -19.83 2.00 0.19
N THR A 154 -20.82 2.89 0.14
CA THR A 154 -21.95 2.80 -0.80
C THR A 154 -21.64 3.44 -2.16
N SER A 155 -20.38 3.84 -2.38
CA SER A 155 -19.98 4.49 -3.62
C SER A 155 -20.03 3.52 -4.79
N VAL A 156 -20.54 3.96 -5.94
CA VAL A 156 -20.44 3.25 -7.23
C VAL A 156 -19.00 2.93 -7.66
N ARG A 157 -18.00 3.56 -7.01
CA ARG A 157 -16.58 3.30 -7.23
C ARG A 157 -16.01 2.20 -6.32
N ARG A 158 -16.81 1.63 -5.40
CA ARG A 158 -16.35 0.59 -4.46
C ARG A 158 -15.76 -0.63 -5.16
N PRO A 159 -16.36 -1.23 -6.20
CA PRO A 159 -15.77 -2.40 -6.86
C PRO A 159 -14.37 -2.10 -7.38
N PHE A 160 -14.20 -0.95 -8.05
CA PHE A 160 -12.91 -0.51 -8.59
C PHE A 160 -11.86 -0.26 -7.51
N ARG A 161 -12.26 0.28 -6.36
CA ARG A 161 -11.36 0.50 -5.22
C ARG A 161 -10.93 -0.83 -4.60
N LEU A 162 -11.85 -1.79 -4.46
CA LEU A 162 -11.54 -3.13 -3.95
C LEU A 162 -10.64 -3.90 -4.90
N ILE A 163 -10.89 -3.88 -6.22
CA ILE A 163 -10.02 -4.47 -7.24
C ILE A 163 -8.61 -3.88 -7.14
N ARG A 164 -8.49 -2.55 -7.01
CA ARG A 164 -7.19 -1.89 -6.91
C ARG A 164 -6.45 -2.20 -5.60
N LEU A 165 -7.16 -2.24 -4.48
CA LEU A 165 -6.57 -2.64 -3.20
C LEU A 165 -6.11 -4.09 -3.25
N HIS A 166 -6.95 -5.00 -3.73
CA HIS A 166 -6.62 -6.41 -3.92
C HIS A 166 -5.38 -6.57 -4.80
N TYR A 167 -5.34 -5.91 -5.96
CA TYR A 167 -4.18 -5.89 -6.84
C TYR A 167 -2.89 -5.49 -6.10
N LEU A 168 -2.94 -4.41 -5.32
CA LEU A 168 -1.80 -3.95 -4.53
C LEU A 168 -1.38 -4.95 -3.46
N MET A 169 -2.35 -5.58 -2.79
CA MET A 169 -2.10 -6.55 -1.73
C MET A 169 -1.46 -7.83 -2.30
N VAL A 170 -1.88 -8.27 -3.49
CA VAL A 170 -1.31 -9.43 -4.20
C VAL A 170 0.07 -9.11 -4.78
N THR A 171 0.18 -8.04 -5.58
CA THR A 171 1.45 -7.64 -6.23
C THR A 171 2.44 -7.04 -5.26
N GLY A 172 2.00 -6.66 -4.07
CA GLY A 172 2.87 -6.19 -3.00
C GLY A 172 3.79 -7.26 -2.45
N GLY A 173 3.49 -8.56 -2.63
CA GLY A 173 4.35 -9.65 -2.15
C GLY A 173 4.31 -9.83 -0.62
N ASP A 174 5.46 -9.94 0.04
CA ASP A 174 5.50 -10.18 1.50
C ASP A 174 5.31 -8.89 2.31
N TRP A 175 4.12 -8.73 2.89
CA TRP A 175 3.75 -7.55 3.66
C TRP A 175 4.24 -7.56 5.11
N ARG A 176 4.75 -8.69 5.63
CA ARG A 176 5.15 -8.83 7.04
C ARG A 176 6.16 -7.77 7.47
N GLY A 177 7.04 -7.35 6.56
CA GLY A 177 8.01 -6.28 6.78
C GLY A 177 7.41 -4.91 7.11
N ASN A 178 6.12 -4.66 6.83
CA ASN A 178 5.46 -3.38 7.13
C ASN A 178 4.92 -3.28 8.56
N MET A 179 4.63 -4.39 9.25
CA MET A 179 4.09 -4.31 10.61
C MET A 179 5.02 -3.53 11.54
N PRO A 180 6.34 -3.82 11.56
CA PRO A 180 7.26 -3.11 12.43
C PRO A 180 7.40 -1.63 12.01
N LEU A 181 7.27 -1.31 10.72
CA LEU A 181 7.30 0.08 10.23
C LEU A 181 6.09 0.89 10.71
N LEU A 182 4.89 0.33 10.62
CA LEU A 182 3.65 1.01 11.03
C LEU A 182 3.54 1.12 12.55
N ARG A 183 4.01 0.11 13.30
CA ARG A 183 4.17 0.19 14.76
C ARG A 183 5.16 1.29 15.15
N LEU A 184 6.34 1.30 14.52
CA LEU A 184 7.32 2.36 14.75
C LEU A 184 6.78 3.76 14.42
N ALA A 185 6.04 3.89 13.31
CA ALA A 185 5.40 5.16 12.93
C ALA A 185 4.40 5.68 13.99
N LYS A 186 3.70 4.77 14.67
CA LYS A 186 2.81 5.07 15.80
C LYS A 186 3.61 5.49 17.05
N SER A 187 4.68 4.75 17.38
CA SER A 187 5.46 4.97 18.60
C SER A 187 6.39 6.21 18.55
N CYS A 188 6.62 6.79 17.37
CA CYS A 188 7.39 8.04 17.20
C CYS A 188 6.63 9.33 17.65
N LEU A 189 6.09 9.36 18.88
CA LEU A 189 5.50 10.55 19.50
C LEU A 189 6.57 11.62 19.86
N PRO A 190 6.25 12.93 19.98
CA PRO A 190 4.94 13.60 19.93
C PRO A 190 4.41 13.85 18.51
N LEU A 191 5.18 13.54 17.46
CA LEU A 191 4.82 13.77 16.05
C LEU A 191 3.98 12.63 15.44
N GLY A 192 3.51 11.67 16.25
CA GLY A 192 2.82 10.43 15.88
C GLY A 192 2.34 10.41 14.44
N ARG A 193 3.21 9.93 13.53
CA ARG A 193 2.98 10.00 12.09
C ARG A 193 1.76 9.19 11.70
N VAL A 194 1.47 8.16 12.50
CA VAL A 194 0.23 7.41 12.49
C VAL A 194 -0.41 7.59 13.87
N GLN A 195 -1.62 8.16 13.91
CA GLN A 195 -2.33 8.41 15.17
C GLN A 195 -2.85 7.14 15.83
N GLN A 196 -3.27 6.17 15.02
CA GLN A 196 -3.86 4.93 15.49
C GLN A 196 -3.56 3.76 14.55
N LEU A 197 -3.51 2.56 15.13
CA LEU A 197 -3.52 1.31 14.40
C LEU A 197 -4.83 0.58 14.74
N PRO A 198 -5.48 -0.07 13.76
CA PRO A 198 -5.06 -0.22 12.37
C PRO A 198 -5.12 1.09 11.55
N VAL A 199 -4.25 1.22 10.55
CA VAL A 199 -4.38 2.27 9.52
C VAL A 199 -5.55 1.90 8.61
N GLU A 200 -6.68 2.58 8.78
CA GLU A 200 -7.87 2.36 7.96
C GLU A 200 -7.71 2.96 6.57
N LEU A 201 -7.48 2.11 5.57
CA LEU A 201 -7.32 2.48 4.18
C LEU A 201 -8.64 2.99 3.58
N THR A 202 -8.52 4.04 2.77
CA THR A 202 -9.61 4.77 2.12
C THR A 202 -9.39 4.85 0.61
N GLY A 203 -10.37 5.43 -0.10
CA GLY A 203 -10.23 5.68 -1.53
C GLY A 203 -9.12 6.68 -1.88
N ASP A 204 -8.71 7.53 -0.95
CA ASP A 204 -7.66 8.52 -1.17
C ASP A 204 -6.27 7.86 -1.09
N ASP A 205 -6.07 6.90 -0.20
CA ASP A 205 -4.83 6.12 -0.14
C ASP A 205 -4.53 5.45 -1.48
N LEU A 206 -5.55 4.84 -2.08
CA LEU A 206 -5.44 4.16 -3.37
C LEU A 206 -5.12 5.13 -4.52
N GLN A 207 -5.56 6.39 -4.45
CA GLN A 207 -5.23 7.39 -5.46
C GLN A 207 -3.75 7.78 -5.41
N HIS A 208 -3.15 7.78 -4.22
CA HIS A 208 -1.76 8.19 -4.00
C HIS A 208 -0.72 7.18 -4.50
N VAL A 209 -1.11 5.92 -4.69
CA VAL A 209 -0.16 4.85 -5.07
C VAL A 209 0.40 5.03 -6.49
N GLY A 210 -0.33 5.72 -7.37
CA GLY A 210 0.00 5.89 -8.78
C GLY A 210 -0.65 4.85 -9.70
N SER A 211 -0.40 4.94 -11.01
CA SER A 211 -1.00 4.04 -12.00
C SER A 211 -0.50 2.60 -11.87
N LYS A 212 -1.17 1.65 -12.53
CA LYS A 212 -0.74 0.25 -12.61
C LYS A 212 0.71 0.12 -13.11
N ALA A 213 1.07 0.83 -14.18
CA ALA A 213 2.43 0.83 -14.72
C ALA A 213 3.48 1.28 -13.69
N VAL A 214 3.16 2.30 -12.88
CA VAL A 214 4.03 2.78 -11.80
C VAL A 214 4.15 1.76 -10.66
N ILE A 215 3.08 1.04 -10.34
CA ILE A 215 3.11 -0.03 -9.34
C ILE A 215 4.01 -1.17 -9.84
N ASP A 216 3.80 -1.62 -11.07
CA ASP A 216 4.49 -2.77 -11.64
C ASP A 216 5.99 -2.54 -11.79
N SER A 217 6.38 -1.31 -12.12
CA SER A 217 7.79 -0.93 -12.25
C SER A 217 8.55 -0.82 -10.93
N ARG A 218 7.84 -0.86 -9.78
CA ARG A 218 8.45 -0.71 -8.45
C ARG A 218 8.77 -2.07 -7.81
N PRO A 219 9.83 -2.16 -6.98
CA PRO A 219 10.04 -3.27 -6.07
C PRO A 219 8.92 -3.41 -5.04
N GLU A 220 8.77 -4.61 -4.47
CA GLU A 220 7.71 -4.95 -3.50
C GLU A 220 7.62 -3.97 -2.33
N ALA A 221 8.73 -3.73 -1.61
CA ALA A 221 8.77 -2.81 -0.47
C ALA A 221 8.27 -1.40 -0.82
N ILE A 222 8.53 -0.93 -2.04
CA ILE A 222 8.11 0.39 -2.52
C ILE A 222 6.62 0.40 -2.88
N ARG A 223 6.11 -0.67 -3.52
CA ARG A 223 4.67 -0.83 -3.78
C ARG A 223 3.87 -0.78 -2.48
N GLN A 224 4.33 -1.52 -1.48
CA GLN A 224 3.70 -1.60 -0.17
C GLN A 224 3.72 -0.25 0.54
N TYR A 225 4.90 0.39 0.60
CA TYR A 225 5.07 1.69 1.25
C TYR A 225 4.24 2.80 0.59
N ALA A 226 4.09 2.77 -0.73
CA ALA A 226 3.31 3.75 -1.48
C ALA A 226 1.86 3.86 -0.96
N LEU A 227 1.29 2.77 -0.44
CA LEU A 227 -0.08 2.72 0.09
C LEU A 227 -0.29 3.65 1.29
N PHE A 228 0.69 3.78 2.18
CA PHE A 228 0.54 4.55 3.42
C PHE A 228 1.56 5.69 3.57
N SER A 229 2.51 5.85 2.65
CA SER A 229 3.57 6.88 2.73
C SER A 229 3.05 8.31 2.93
N HIS A 230 1.93 8.67 2.30
CA HIS A 230 1.33 10.00 2.39
C HIS A 230 0.75 10.30 3.79
N ARG A 231 0.40 9.26 4.57
CA ARG A 231 -0.05 9.43 5.96
C ARG A 231 1.10 9.75 6.90
N LEU A 232 2.33 9.41 6.52
CA LEU A 232 3.51 9.61 7.36
C LEU A 232 4.03 11.06 7.35
N GLY A 233 3.35 11.97 6.64
CA GLY A 233 3.71 13.38 6.48
C GLY A 233 4.52 13.66 5.21
N ASP A 234 4.58 14.93 4.82
CA ASP A 234 5.10 15.35 3.50
C ASP A 234 6.55 14.91 3.24
N ASN A 235 7.40 14.92 4.27
CA ASN A 235 8.79 14.50 4.19
C ASN A 235 9.00 12.99 4.00
N MET A 236 7.93 12.19 4.16
CA MET A 236 7.92 10.73 4.01
C MET A 236 7.10 10.30 2.78
N ARG A 237 6.29 11.21 2.23
CA ARG A 237 5.42 10.90 1.09
C ARG A 237 6.24 10.51 -0.13
N LEU A 238 5.92 9.35 -0.70
CA LEU A 238 6.51 8.87 -1.94
C LEU A 238 5.77 9.50 -3.14
N ARG A 239 6.48 10.25 -3.99
CA ARG A 239 5.95 10.86 -5.23
C ARG A 239 6.83 10.43 -6.40
N ARG A 240 6.35 9.54 -7.27
CA ARG A 240 7.17 8.87 -8.31
C ARG A 240 8.39 8.20 -7.67
N GLU A 241 9.57 8.77 -7.85
CA GLU A 241 10.85 8.33 -7.29
C GLU A 241 11.37 9.28 -6.18
N MET A 242 10.57 10.26 -5.77
CA MET A 242 10.95 11.22 -4.72
C MET A 242 10.35 10.83 -3.36
N MET A 243 11.12 11.02 -2.29
CA MET A 243 10.66 10.91 -0.90
C MET A 243 10.95 12.22 -0.16
N GLY A 244 9.90 13.02 0.01
CA GLY A 244 10.02 14.45 0.33
C GLY A 244 10.66 15.20 -0.84
N GLU A 245 11.75 15.91 -0.58
CA GLU A 245 12.49 16.70 -1.57
C GLU A 245 13.63 15.93 -2.27
N TYR A 246 13.86 14.66 -1.90
CA TYR A 246 15.01 13.90 -2.36
C TYR A 246 14.60 12.76 -3.28
N VAL A 247 15.32 12.60 -4.39
CA VAL A 247 15.21 11.41 -5.26
C VAL A 247 15.74 10.18 -4.52
N VAL A 248 15.00 9.08 -4.62
CA VAL A 248 15.36 7.76 -4.14
C VAL A 248 15.73 6.91 -5.35
N THR A 249 17.02 6.63 -5.51
CA THR A 249 17.52 5.75 -6.57
C THR A 249 17.57 4.33 -6.02
N VAL A 250 16.79 3.43 -6.60
CA VAL A 250 16.81 2.02 -6.22
C VAL A 250 17.98 1.33 -6.91
N HIS A 251 18.79 0.60 -6.15
CA HIS A 251 19.86 -0.20 -6.70
C HIS A 251 19.32 -1.52 -7.25
N THR A 252 19.90 -1.93 -8.37
CA THR A 252 19.75 -3.28 -8.92
C THR A 252 20.92 -4.15 -8.46
N ASP A 253 20.86 -5.44 -8.72
CA ASP A 253 21.98 -6.37 -8.45
C ASP A 253 23.31 -5.92 -9.12
N GLN A 254 23.21 -5.18 -10.23
CA GLN A 254 24.38 -4.67 -10.95
C GLN A 254 24.91 -3.33 -10.39
N THR A 255 24.03 -2.50 -9.85
CA THR A 255 24.38 -1.14 -9.38
C THR A 255 24.57 -1.06 -7.88
N VAL A 256 24.27 -2.14 -7.15
CA VAL A 256 24.41 -2.19 -5.69
C VAL A 256 25.86 -1.93 -5.26
N PRO A 257 26.08 -1.08 -4.23
CA PRO A 257 27.39 -0.91 -3.61
C PRO A 257 27.98 -2.24 -3.14
N ALA A 258 29.32 -2.38 -3.21
CA ALA A 258 30.00 -3.63 -2.92
C ALA A 258 29.71 -4.15 -1.49
N GLU A 259 29.56 -3.23 -0.52
CA GLU A 259 29.23 -3.52 0.87
C GLU A 259 27.84 -4.13 1.09
N TYR A 260 26.93 -4.00 0.11
CA TYR A 260 25.57 -4.54 0.18
C TYR A 260 25.32 -5.68 -0.79
N ARG A 261 26.25 -5.97 -1.71
CA ARG A 261 26.08 -6.99 -2.76
C ARG A 261 25.73 -8.38 -2.20
N ASN A 262 26.41 -8.81 -1.15
CA ASN A 262 26.16 -10.13 -0.53
C ASN A 262 24.82 -10.22 0.24
N ARG A 263 24.10 -9.09 0.39
CA ARG A 263 22.82 -8.99 1.11
C ARG A 263 21.73 -8.39 0.23
N PHE A 264 21.91 -8.40 -1.08
CA PHE A 264 20.93 -7.84 -2.02
C PHE A 264 19.62 -8.62 -1.95
N ASP A 265 18.52 -7.91 -1.70
CA ASP A 265 17.16 -8.44 -1.73
C ASP A 265 16.35 -7.66 -2.77
N ALA A 266 15.91 -8.32 -3.84
CA ALA A 266 15.12 -7.66 -4.88
C ALA A 266 13.74 -7.18 -4.41
N ALA A 267 13.19 -7.76 -3.33
CA ALA A 267 11.93 -7.34 -2.73
C ALA A 267 12.09 -6.07 -1.87
N ASP A 268 13.26 -5.88 -1.25
CA ASP A 268 13.62 -4.71 -0.43
C ASP A 268 15.02 -4.17 -0.80
N PRO A 269 15.19 -3.69 -2.04
CA PRO A 269 16.50 -3.42 -2.58
C PRO A 269 17.21 -2.28 -1.85
N PRO A 270 18.55 -2.31 -1.78
CA PRO A 270 19.35 -1.16 -1.38
C PRO A 270 18.95 0.08 -2.20
N CYS A 271 19.05 1.25 -1.60
CA CYS A 271 18.68 2.49 -2.28
C CYS A 271 19.54 3.67 -1.85
N ARG A 272 19.67 4.66 -2.73
CA ARG A 272 20.36 5.92 -2.46
C ARG A 272 19.37 7.05 -2.28
N ARG A 273 19.55 7.88 -1.26
CA ARG A 273 18.79 9.12 -1.05
C ARG A 273 19.70 10.21 -0.52
N GLY A 274 19.80 11.33 -1.24
CA GLY A 274 20.58 12.50 -0.79
C GLY A 274 22.04 12.20 -0.47
N GLY A 275 22.67 11.29 -1.24
CA GLY A 275 24.07 10.89 -1.03
C GLY A 275 24.29 9.82 0.05
N TYR A 276 23.22 9.30 0.65
CA TYR A 276 23.28 8.17 1.57
C TYR A 276 22.83 6.90 0.86
N ASP A 277 23.65 5.85 0.91
CA ASP A 277 23.34 4.50 0.44
C ASP A 277 22.82 3.68 1.61
N TYR A 278 21.58 3.21 1.53
CA TYR A 278 20.93 2.37 2.54
C TYR A 278 20.95 0.92 2.09
N SER A 279 21.18 0.00 3.03
CA SER A 279 21.20 -1.44 2.75
C SER A 279 19.85 -2.02 2.32
N SER A 280 18.75 -1.30 2.58
CA SER A 280 17.40 -1.62 2.09
C SER A 280 16.50 -0.40 2.06
N PHE A 281 15.44 -0.44 1.27
CA PHE A 281 14.44 0.64 1.20
C PHE A 281 13.68 0.78 2.53
N ARG A 282 13.30 -0.32 3.18
CA ARG A 282 12.68 -0.23 4.52
C ARG A 282 13.64 0.34 5.57
N GLY A 283 14.95 0.09 5.43
CA GLY A 283 15.98 0.69 6.27
C GLY A 283 16.00 2.22 6.16
N LEU A 284 15.89 2.75 4.94
CA LEU A 284 15.68 4.18 4.70
C LEU A 284 14.44 4.70 5.43
N ILE A 285 13.30 4.00 5.35
CA ILE A 285 12.07 4.45 6.03
C ILE A 285 12.28 4.54 7.54
N VAL A 286 12.88 3.52 8.16
CA VAL A 286 13.12 3.51 9.60
C VAL A 286 14.05 4.65 10.03
N ASP A 287 15.19 4.84 9.35
CA ASP A 287 16.13 5.93 9.66
C ASP A 287 15.43 7.29 9.63
N ARG A 288 14.55 7.52 8.64
CA ARG A 288 13.77 8.76 8.54
C ARG A 288 12.71 8.93 9.63
N MET A 289 12.13 7.84 10.11
CA MET A 289 11.18 7.88 11.24
C MET A 289 11.89 8.17 12.56
N THR A 290 13.09 7.60 12.77
CA THR A 290 13.84 7.74 14.03
C THR A 290 14.73 8.99 14.09
N GLY A 291 15.14 9.54 12.94
CA GLY A 291 16.17 10.57 12.86
C GLY A 291 15.75 11.99 13.25
N ASN A 292 14.48 12.37 13.04
CA ASN A 292 14.05 13.78 13.06
C ASN A 292 13.30 14.28 14.32
N PRO A 293 12.86 13.44 15.27
CA PRO A 293 12.36 13.98 16.55
C PRO A 293 12.90 13.31 17.82
N SER A 294 13.88 12.41 17.72
CA SER A 294 14.35 11.69 18.91
C SER A 294 15.34 12.53 19.72
N SER A 295 15.03 12.70 21.01
CA SER A 295 15.92 13.35 21.96
C SER A 295 17.14 12.44 22.20
N PRO A 296 18.37 12.99 22.13
CA PRO A 296 19.55 12.23 22.55
C PRO A 296 19.48 12.03 24.07
N VAL A 297 19.47 10.77 24.50
CA VAL A 297 19.51 10.38 25.92
C VAL A 297 20.95 10.41 26.42
N SER A 298 21.85 9.84 25.61
CA SER A 298 23.28 9.83 25.84
C SER A 298 23.98 9.77 24.48
N SER A 299 25.07 10.50 24.33
CA SER A 299 25.89 10.50 23.12
C SER A 299 27.34 10.60 23.53
N ASN A 300 28.17 9.73 22.95
CA ASN A 300 29.61 9.79 23.17
C ASN A 300 30.35 9.77 21.83
N ARG A 301 31.48 10.47 21.78
CA ARG A 301 32.32 10.57 20.59
C ARG A 301 33.75 10.24 21.00
N PHE A 302 34.36 9.36 20.24
CA PHE A 302 35.70 8.85 20.45
C PHE A 302 36.58 9.25 19.27
N HIS A 303 37.82 9.60 19.58
CA HIS A 303 38.86 9.87 18.59
C HIS A 303 39.74 8.62 18.48
N ASN A 304 40.04 8.20 17.26
CA ASN A 304 41.08 7.20 17.01
C ASN A 304 42.45 7.91 16.93
N GLY A 305 42.90 8.44 18.07
CA GLY A 305 44.21 9.08 18.18
C GLY A 305 45.34 8.07 18.01
N HIS A 306 46.58 8.51 18.16
CA HIS A 306 47.70 7.60 18.35
C HIS A 306 48.08 7.64 19.85
N PRO A 307 47.79 6.59 20.64
CA PRO A 307 47.30 5.26 20.24
C PRO A 307 45.77 5.17 20.01
N PRO A 308 45.30 4.18 19.22
CA PRO A 308 43.87 3.92 19.01
C PRO A 308 43.10 3.75 20.32
N SER A 309 41.94 4.39 20.43
CA SER A 309 41.06 4.19 21.59
C SER A 309 40.37 2.82 21.50
N ALA A 310 40.33 2.09 22.61
CA ALA A 310 39.66 0.79 22.67
C ALA A 310 38.17 0.92 22.31
N GLU A 311 37.57 2.06 22.64
CA GLU A 311 36.19 2.42 22.38
C GLU A 311 35.90 2.58 20.88
N CYS A 312 36.80 3.23 20.11
CA CYS A 312 36.69 3.24 18.65
C CYS A 312 36.72 1.82 18.09
N GLY A 313 37.66 0.99 18.56
CA GLY A 313 37.76 -0.42 18.14
C GLY A 313 36.48 -1.24 18.44
N ARG A 314 35.80 -0.95 19.55
CA ARG A 314 34.51 -1.59 19.89
C ARG A 314 33.38 -1.14 18.98
N ILE A 315 33.25 0.17 18.69
CA ILE A 315 32.23 0.67 17.76
C ILE A 315 32.48 0.13 16.34
N ASP A 316 33.73 0.04 15.94
CA ASP A 316 34.14 -0.59 14.69
C ASP A 316 33.69 -2.05 14.61
N ALA A 317 33.93 -2.83 15.67
CA ALA A 317 33.46 -4.21 15.75
C ALA A 317 31.93 -4.28 15.69
N LEU A 318 31.22 -3.43 16.44
CA LEU A 318 29.75 -3.37 16.45
C LEU A 318 29.15 -2.95 15.11
N THR A 319 29.83 -2.11 14.32
CA THR A 319 29.38 -1.70 12.98
C THR A 319 29.74 -2.71 11.89
N ALA A 320 30.76 -3.55 12.12
CA ALA A 320 31.14 -4.63 11.22
C ALA A 320 30.33 -5.93 11.42
N GLN A 321 29.68 -6.11 12.57
CA GLN A 321 28.86 -7.31 12.84
C GLN A 321 27.75 -7.50 11.79
N PRO A 322 27.40 -8.74 11.41
CA PRO A 322 26.22 -8.97 10.59
C PRO A 322 24.94 -8.62 11.37
N PRO A 323 23.92 -7.99 10.76
CA PRO A 323 22.62 -7.81 11.39
C PRO A 323 21.93 -9.19 11.60
N PRO A 324 21.12 -9.36 12.66
CA PRO A 324 20.76 -8.38 13.68
C PRO A 324 21.80 -8.23 14.80
N VAL A 325 22.03 -7.00 15.25
CA VAL A 325 22.84 -6.70 16.46
C VAL A 325 21.92 -6.74 17.68
N TRP A 326 22.34 -7.43 18.76
CA TRP A 326 21.57 -7.65 20.00
C TRP A 326 20.18 -8.25 19.77
N ASP A 327 20.04 -9.13 18.77
CA ASP A 327 18.76 -9.72 18.34
C ASP A 327 17.69 -8.68 18.01
N ARG A 328 18.13 -7.48 17.59
CA ARG A 328 17.28 -6.34 17.26
C ARG A 328 17.41 -5.93 15.80
N ARG A 329 16.33 -5.32 15.29
CA ARG A 329 16.29 -4.75 13.94
C ARG A 329 17.44 -3.78 13.77
N THR A 330 18.30 -4.07 12.81
CA THR A 330 19.53 -3.33 12.53
C THR A 330 19.50 -2.82 11.09
N ILE A 331 19.87 -1.57 10.91
CA ILE A 331 19.86 -0.88 9.62
C ILE A 331 21.25 -0.33 9.38
N ASP A 332 21.81 -0.69 8.23
CA ASP A 332 23.09 -0.19 7.78
C ASP A 332 22.86 0.85 6.68
N TYR A 333 23.60 1.95 6.77
CA TYR A 333 23.67 2.91 5.69
C TYR A 333 25.03 3.60 5.68
N SER A 334 25.47 4.06 4.52
CA SER A 334 26.76 4.70 4.33
C SER A 334 26.59 6.01 3.56
N THR A 335 27.58 6.87 3.68
CA THR A 335 27.86 7.93 2.70
C THR A 335 29.35 7.88 2.38
N ILE A 336 29.86 8.81 1.58
CA ILE A 336 31.27 8.84 1.17
C ILE A 336 32.17 8.84 2.41
N GLY A 337 32.78 7.69 2.68
CA GLY A 337 33.71 7.46 3.80
C GLY A 337 33.09 7.40 5.19
N THR A 338 31.77 7.44 5.36
CA THR A 338 31.15 7.34 6.71
C THR A 338 30.16 6.19 6.75
N LEU A 339 30.29 5.32 7.75
CA LEU A 339 29.39 4.21 8.00
C LEU A 339 28.45 4.55 9.16
N TYR A 340 27.18 4.22 8.99
CA TYR A 340 26.15 4.38 9.99
C TYR A 340 25.50 3.04 10.26
N ARG A 341 25.17 2.82 11.54
CA ARG A 341 24.32 1.72 11.96
C ARG A 341 23.28 2.21 12.95
N LEU A 342 22.04 1.81 12.73
CA LEU A 342 20.91 2.08 13.61
C LEU A 342 20.35 0.76 14.11
N VAL A 343 20.22 0.61 15.43
CA VAL A 343 19.60 -0.55 16.08
C VAL A 343 18.35 -0.11 16.83
N VAL A 344 17.19 -0.64 16.47
CA VAL A 344 15.91 -0.33 17.13
C VAL A 344 15.74 -1.24 18.35
N LEU A 345 15.85 -0.68 19.55
CA LEU A 345 15.75 -1.44 20.81
C LEU A 345 14.29 -1.68 21.24
N HIS A 346 13.42 -0.72 20.91
CA HIS A 346 12.00 -0.68 21.25
C HIS A 346 11.27 0.29 20.31
N GLY A 347 9.99 0.05 20.06
CA GLY A 347 9.12 0.89 19.23
C GLY A 347 8.48 0.16 18.05
N ASP A 348 8.97 -1.02 17.68
CA ASP A 348 8.48 -1.78 16.53
C ASP A 348 7.63 -3.01 16.91
N GLU A 349 7.37 -3.20 18.20
CA GLU A 349 6.50 -4.23 18.76
C GLU A 349 5.09 -3.68 19.07
N GLU A 350 4.12 -4.57 19.31
CA GLU A 350 2.75 -4.18 19.62
C GLU A 350 2.64 -3.64 21.04
N GLY A 351 1.93 -2.51 21.20
CA GLY A 351 1.76 -1.86 22.50
C GLY A 351 2.90 -0.90 22.86
N ASP A 352 3.98 -0.87 22.09
CA ASP A 352 5.05 0.10 22.26
C ASP A 352 4.52 1.52 22.03
N ASP A 353 4.70 2.40 23.01
CA ASP A 353 4.26 3.79 23.02
C ASP A 353 5.40 4.80 22.82
N PHE A 354 6.65 4.32 22.77
CA PHE A 354 7.83 5.11 22.45
C PHE A 354 8.86 4.29 21.69
N VAL A 355 9.83 4.97 21.10
CA VAL A 355 10.97 4.39 20.38
C VAL A 355 12.22 4.58 21.19
N ALA A 356 13.05 3.54 21.30
CA ALA A 356 14.43 3.64 21.77
C ALA A 356 15.35 3.03 20.71
N SER A 357 16.43 3.72 20.37
CA SER A 357 17.36 3.25 19.34
C SER A 357 18.81 3.64 19.64
N ILE A 358 19.74 2.80 19.21
CA ILE A 358 21.17 3.09 19.22
C ILE A 358 21.59 3.51 17.82
N ARG A 359 22.24 4.68 17.71
CA ARG A 359 22.86 5.14 16.47
C ARG A 359 24.37 5.15 16.63
N MET A 360 25.05 4.41 15.78
CA MET A 360 26.50 4.35 15.66
C MET A 360 26.95 5.01 14.37
N ILE A 361 28.05 5.75 14.43
CA ILE A 361 28.65 6.44 13.28
C ILE A 361 30.15 6.20 13.33
N LYS A 362 30.73 5.80 12.21
CA LYS A 362 32.17 5.70 12.00
C LYS A 362 32.57 6.59 10.83
N TRP A 363 33.44 7.55 11.07
CA TRP A 363 33.97 8.47 10.06
C TRP A 363 35.31 7.96 9.49
N TYR A 364 35.66 8.40 8.28
CA TYR A 364 36.89 8.01 7.58
C TYR A 364 38.17 8.51 8.26
N ASP A 365 38.07 9.60 9.02
CA ASP A 365 39.16 10.20 9.80
C ASP A 365 39.41 9.46 11.13
N GLY A 366 38.74 8.32 11.33
CA GLY A 366 38.91 7.45 12.49
C GLY A 366 38.05 7.85 13.68
N PHE A 367 37.23 8.90 13.59
CA PHE A 367 36.28 9.16 14.67
C PHE A 367 35.19 8.08 14.68
N ALA A 368 34.69 7.79 15.88
CA ALA A 368 33.53 6.95 16.07
C ALA A 368 32.58 7.58 17.11
N SER A 369 31.28 7.35 16.97
CA SER A 369 30.30 7.78 17.96
C SER A 369 29.20 6.75 18.13
N ILE A 370 28.62 6.75 19.32
CA ILE A 370 27.45 5.96 19.67
C ILE A 370 26.51 6.85 20.47
N SER A 371 25.21 6.74 20.19
CA SER A 371 24.19 7.52 20.90
C SER A 371 22.93 6.69 21.13
N LEU A 372 22.39 6.76 22.35
CA LEU A 372 21.03 6.32 22.65
C LEU A 372 20.08 7.49 22.36
N ARG A 373 19.05 7.21 21.57
CA ARG A 373 18.01 8.15 21.19
C ARG A 373 16.65 7.61 21.57
N THR A 374 15.75 8.50 21.99
CA THR A 374 14.39 8.10 22.40
C THR A 374 13.32 9.09 21.97
N THR A 375 12.09 8.60 21.85
CA THR A 375 10.87 9.42 21.80
C THR A 375 10.06 9.38 23.09
N GLU A 376 10.59 8.75 24.15
CA GLU A 376 10.01 8.80 25.50
C GLU A 376 9.88 10.27 25.94
N LEU A 377 8.71 10.64 26.47
CA LEU A 377 8.51 11.96 27.07
C LEU A 377 9.36 12.09 28.34
N PRO A 378 10.09 13.20 28.53
CA PRO A 378 10.93 13.38 29.70
C PRO A 378 10.09 13.41 30.99
N ARG A 379 10.53 12.68 32.02
CA ARG A 379 9.82 12.58 33.32
C ARG A 379 10.42 13.46 34.42
N GLY A 380 11.27 14.43 34.05
CA GLY A 380 12.03 15.30 34.97
C GLY A 380 13.47 14.83 35.16
N GLY A 381 14.35 15.74 35.61
CA GLY A 381 15.80 15.51 35.64
C GLY A 381 16.50 15.86 34.32
N GLU A 382 17.81 15.65 34.28
CA GLU A 382 18.66 15.93 33.11
C GLU A 382 19.27 14.64 32.54
N GLY A 383 19.57 14.66 31.23
CA GLY A 383 20.25 13.55 30.56
C GLY A 383 19.48 12.22 30.66
N PRO A 384 20.16 11.09 30.93
CA PRO A 384 19.52 9.78 31.00
C PRO A 384 18.45 9.63 32.08
N ALA A 385 18.55 10.37 33.19
CA ALA A 385 17.57 10.32 34.27
C ALA A 385 16.18 10.80 33.83
N ALA A 386 16.11 11.65 32.80
CA ALA A 386 14.84 12.10 32.21
C ALA A 386 14.12 11.02 31.40
N PHE A 387 14.81 9.96 30.98
CA PHE A 387 14.30 8.92 30.08
C PHE A 387 14.53 7.50 30.63
N PRO A 388 13.97 7.17 31.82
CA PRO A 388 14.27 5.94 32.53
C PRO A 388 13.86 4.69 31.74
N ARG A 389 12.80 4.73 30.93
CA ARG A 389 12.35 3.55 30.17
C ARG A 389 13.30 3.24 29.02
N ALA A 390 13.78 4.26 28.31
CA ALA A 390 14.77 4.10 27.26
C ALA A 390 16.11 3.55 27.80
N VAL A 391 16.56 4.07 28.94
CA VAL A 391 17.74 3.56 29.66
C VAL A 391 17.58 2.10 30.04
N ALA A 392 16.43 1.72 30.62
CA ALA A 392 16.15 0.34 30.96
C ALA A 392 16.14 -0.59 29.72
N LYS A 393 15.56 -0.14 28.59
CA LYS A 393 15.59 -0.91 27.34
C LYS A 393 17.01 -1.11 26.81
N ALA A 394 17.87 -0.10 26.90
CA ALA A 394 19.27 -0.23 26.53
C ALA A 394 20.00 -1.25 27.42
N ARG A 395 19.88 -1.15 28.75
CA ARG A 395 20.51 -2.09 29.70
C ARG A 395 20.09 -3.53 29.51
N ASN A 396 18.80 -3.74 29.21
CA ASN A 396 18.25 -5.08 29.04
C ASN A 396 18.66 -5.75 27.72
N LYS A 397 19.20 -5.00 26.76
CA LYS A 397 19.47 -5.50 25.40
C LYS A 397 20.94 -5.47 25.02
N MET A 398 21.66 -4.44 25.45
CA MET A 398 23.07 -4.30 25.15
C MET A 398 23.90 -5.11 26.14
N ASP A 399 25.00 -5.69 25.66
CA ASP A 399 26.02 -6.28 26.53
C ASP A 399 26.76 -5.22 27.37
N GLY A 400 27.38 -5.66 28.47
CA GLY A 400 28.15 -4.78 29.37
C GLY A 400 29.20 -3.94 28.64
N PRO A 401 30.10 -4.54 27.83
CA PRO A 401 31.12 -3.79 27.08
C PRO A 401 30.57 -2.72 26.13
N SER A 402 29.36 -2.91 25.59
CA SER A 402 28.68 -1.92 24.74
C SER A 402 28.03 -0.82 25.57
N LEU A 403 27.51 -1.13 26.76
CA LEU A 403 26.96 -0.12 27.69
C LEU A 403 28.05 0.81 28.23
N GLU A 404 29.28 0.32 28.42
CA GLU A 404 30.43 1.14 28.82
C GLU A 404 30.71 2.29 27.83
N LEU A 405 30.31 2.15 26.56
CA LEU A 405 30.45 3.22 25.56
C LEU A 405 29.48 4.39 25.80
N LEU A 406 28.45 4.19 26.63
CA LEU A 406 27.43 5.17 27.02
C LEU A 406 27.49 5.41 28.53
N PRO A 407 28.54 6.07 29.06
CA PRO A 407 28.85 6.11 30.49
C PRO A 407 27.73 6.73 31.35
N ALA A 408 26.98 7.69 30.81
CA ALA A 408 25.85 8.29 31.50
C ALA A 408 24.69 7.30 31.76
N ILE A 409 24.62 6.22 30.97
CA ILE A 409 23.67 5.11 31.16
C ILE A 409 24.24 4.07 32.12
N TRP A 410 25.56 3.87 32.12
CA TRP A 410 26.22 2.90 32.99
C TRP A 410 26.23 3.32 34.47
N ALA A 411 26.37 4.63 34.74
CA ALA A 411 26.56 5.15 36.10
C ALA A 411 25.30 5.23 36.98
N ILE A 412 24.11 5.05 36.39
CA ILE A 412 22.80 5.08 37.08
C ILE A 412 22.42 3.66 37.51
#